data_AF-A0A1G5D8D7-F1
#
_entry.id   AF-A0A1G5D8D7-F1
#
_cell.length_a   1.000
_cell.length_b   1.000
_cell.length_c   1.000
_cell.angle_alpha   90.00
_cell.angle_beta   90.00
_cell.angle_gamma   90.00
#
_symmetry.space_group_name_H-M   'P 1'
#
loop_
_entity.id
_entity.type
_entity.pdbx_description
1 polymer ?
#
loop_
_entity_poly.entity_id
_entity_poly.type
_entity_poly.pdbx_seq_one_letter_code
_entity_poly.pdbx_strand_id
1 'polypeptide(L)'
;MAIEQGIWKLGERPQELKPSPLSDESLLEEQVMHDVAILNRDWLIIGRQVRTSFDKYIDLLAMDANGSIIVIELKRQKTPREVVAQVIDYASWVTNLSDSEIVDIYLEFARRYGIKSQTLDAAFYEKFGIPLSDISINESHQMVVVATELDASTERIINYLNDYANISVNALFFKAFHDNGNHYLSRAWMIDPQENQERAVARNGKESWNGEFYVSFGDDRPWEVARQYGFIAGGGASWYSNTLSMLSEGNRVWVNIPKTGYVGVGIVTGERCRADQYQFDTPDGPKTLTQLKLHENYEHLNPSADADKAEYLVPVKWLYTVDRAHAFWEVGLFGNQNTVCKPRTPKWSHTVNRLKQAWDIE
;
A
#
# COMPACT_ATOMS: atom_id res chain seq x y z
N MET A 1 2.02 24.54 -10.62
CA MET A 1 0.85 24.95 -11.45
C MET A 1 -0.35 24.61 -10.59
N ALA A 2 -1.17 25.58 -10.18
CA ALA A 2 -2.24 25.31 -9.22
C ALA A 2 -3.18 24.25 -9.79
N ILE A 3 -3.35 23.13 -9.09
CA ILE A 3 -4.25 22.07 -9.53
C ILE A 3 -5.68 22.58 -9.30
N GLU A 4 -6.42 22.79 -10.39
CA GLU A 4 -7.83 23.19 -10.32
C GLU A 4 -8.76 21.98 -10.35
N GLN A 5 -9.74 21.98 -9.45
CA GLN A 5 -10.79 20.96 -9.37
C GLN A 5 -12.15 21.57 -9.68
N GLY A 6 -12.91 20.87 -10.52
CA GLY A 6 -14.32 21.16 -10.81
C GLY A 6 -15.14 19.88 -10.72
N ILE A 7 -16.41 20.02 -10.34
CA ILE A 7 -17.41 18.94 -10.39
C ILE A 7 -18.51 19.39 -11.32
N TRP A 8 -18.91 18.53 -12.26
CA TRP A 8 -20.07 18.76 -13.12
C TRP A 8 -21.19 17.79 -12.77
N LYS A 9 -22.40 18.32 -12.61
CA LYS A 9 -23.62 17.52 -12.62
C LYS A 9 -23.97 17.19 -14.06
N LEU A 10 -23.95 15.91 -14.40
CA LEU A 10 -24.32 15.43 -15.73
C LEU A 10 -25.85 15.35 -15.87
N GLY A 11 -26.35 15.81 -17.01
CA GLY A 11 -27.76 15.85 -17.39
C GLY A 11 -27.88 16.21 -18.86
N GLU A 12 -29.03 16.71 -19.33
CA GLU A 12 -29.19 17.18 -20.72
C GLU A 12 -28.18 18.29 -21.09
N ARG A 13 -27.83 19.12 -20.10
CA ARG A 13 -26.72 20.09 -20.19
C ARG A 13 -25.85 19.95 -18.95
N PRO A 14 -24.55 19.65 -19.08
CA PRO A 14 -23.63 19.61 -17.95
C PRO A 14 -23.62 20.95 -17.20
N GLN A 15 -23.78 20.90 -15.88
CA GLN A 15 -23.74 22.08 -15.03
C GLN A 15 -22.56 21.98 -14.08
N GLU A 16 -21.65 22.95 -14.16
CA GLU A 16 -20.57 23.07 -13.20
C GLU A 16 -21.12 23.46 -11.82
N LEU A 17 -20.73 22.71 -10.79
CA LEU A 17 -21.09 23.00 -9.41
C LEU A 17 -20.27 24.18 -8.90
N LYS A 18 -20.92 25.06 -8.15
CA LYS A 18 -20.22 26.19 -7.55
C LYS A 18 -19.41 25.73 -6.34
N PRO A 19 -18.12 26.11 -6.26
CA PRO A 19 -17.35 25.91 -5.05
C PRO A 19 -18.05 26.58 -3.87
N SER A 20 -18.09 25.89 -2.75
CA SER A 20 -18.49 26.45 -1.46
C SER A 20 -17.27 26.47 -0.55
N PRO A 21 -17.05 27.53 0.25
CA PRO A 21 -16.09 27.45 1.33
C PRO A 21 -16.48 26.28 2.24
N LEU A 22 -15.47 25.48 2.61
CA LEU A 22 -15.61 24.47 3.64
C LEU A 22 -15.57 25.23 4.97
N SER A 23 -16.74 25.61 5.46
CA SER A 23 -16.86 26.58 6.57
C SER A 23 -16.38 26.02 7.92
N ASP A 24 -16.15 24.70 8.01
CA ASP A 24 -15.72 24.04 9.24
C ASP A 24 -14.73 22.90 8.93
N GLU A 25 -13.44 23.13 9.13
CA GLU A 25 -12.40 22.11 9.00
C GLU A 25 -12.52 21.01 10.07
N SER A 26 -13.18 21.30 11.19
CA SER A 26 -13.56 20.28 12.19
C SER A 26 -14.54 19.28 11.58
N LEU A 27 -15.43 19.73 10.68
CA LEU A 27 -16.31 18.84 9.94
C LEU A 27 -15.49 17.90 9.04
N LEU A 28 -14.44 18.39 8.37
CA LEU A 28 -13.56 17.53 7.57
C LEU A 28 -12.85 16.48 8.44
N GLU A 29 -12.31 16.89 9.58
CA GLU A 29 -11.68 15.98 10.54
C GLU A 29 -12.67 14.91 11.03
N GLU A 30 -13.90 15.31 11.37
CA GLU A 30 -14.98 14.38 11.72
C GLU A 30 -15.34 13.44 10.57
N GLN A 31 -15.46 13.93 9.33
CA GLN A 31 -15.76 13.05 8.19
C GLN A 31 -14.63 12.05 7.94
N VAL A 32 -13.36 12.47 8.05
CA VAL A 32 -12.20 11.59 7.93
C VAL A 32 -12.19 10.53 9.04
N MET A 33 -12.63 10.88 10.24
CA MET A 33 -12.78 9.93 11.35
C MET A 33 -13.85 8.87 11.08
N HIS A 34 -14.90 9.20 10.31
CA HIS A 34 -15.91 8.23 9.88
C HIS A 34 -15.41 7.37 8.72
N ASP A 35 -14.68 7.95 7.77
CA ASP A 35 -14.10 7.23 6.65
C ASP A 35 -12.74 7.80 6.21
N VAL A 36 -11.68 7.11 6.63
CA VAL A 36 -10.29 7.46 6.25
C VAL A 36 -10.05 7.38 4.74
N ALA A 37 -10.90 6.69 3.97
CA ALA A 37 -10.82 6.66 2.51
C ALA A 37 -10.95 8.05 1.87
N ILE A 38 -11.50 9.03 2.60
CA ILE A 38 -11.49 10.45 2.23
C ILE A 38 -10.04 10.94 2.08
N LEU A 39 -9.12 10.52 2.93
CA LEU A 39 -7.68 10.79 2.79
C LEU A 39 -7.04 9.72 1.91
N ASN A 40 -7.04 8.47 2.38
CA ASN A 40 -6.46 7.33 1.68
C ASN A 40 -7.10 6.03 2.17
N ARG A 41 -7.50 5.16 1.24
CA ARG A 41 -8.12 3.86 1.54
C ARG A 41 -7.15 2.92 2.24
N ASP A 42 -5.85 3.10 2.03
CA ASP A 42 -4.80 2.20 2.50
C ASP A 42 -4.26 2.59 3.89
N TRP A 43 -4.94 3.50 4.60
CA TRP A 43 -4.54 3.95 5.93
C TRP A 43 -5.49 3.45 7.02
N LEU A 44 -4.91 3.22 8.20
CA LEU A 44 -5.59 3.02 9.47
C LEU A 44 -5.36 4.24 10.35
N ILE A 45 -6.40 4.96 10.78
CA ILE A 45 -6.23 6.01 11.80
C ILE A 45 -5.88 5.34 13.13
N ILE A 46 -4.78 5.77 13.73
CA ILE A 46 -4.29 5.25 15.01
C ILE A 46 -4.29 6.30 16.12
N GLY A 47 -4.49 7.57 15.78
CA GLY A 47 -4.50 8.64 16.76
C GLY A 47 -5.19 9.89 16.23
N ARG A 48 -5.79 10.66 17.16
CA ARG A 48 -6.42 11.96 16.90
C ARG A 48 -6.09 12.91 18.04
N GLN A 49 -5.70 14.14 17.71
CA GLN A 49 -5.26 15.16 18.67
C GLN A 49 -4.20 14.56 19.62
N VAL A 50 -3.13 14.01 19.04
CA VAL A 50 -2.09 13.29 19.77
C VAL A 50 -1.09 14.28 20.35
N ARG A 51 -0.96 14.29 21.68
CA ARG A 51 -0.06 15.20 22.39
C ARG A 51 1.39 14.73 22.25
N THR A 52 2.25 15.58 21.74
CA THR A 52 3.70 15.40 21.66
C THR A 52 4.39 15.76 22.98
N SER A 53 5.66 15.36 23.15
CA SER A 53 6.46 15.74 24.33
C SER A 53 6.74 17.25 24.44
N PHE A 54 6.56 18.01 23.36
CA PHE A 54 6.73 19.46 23.31
C PHE A 54 5.42 20.24 23.52
N ASP A 55 4.39 19.57 24.04
CA ASP A 55 3.07 20.16 24.35
C ASP A 55 2.33 20.74 23.12
N LYS A 56 2.53 20.10 21.97
CA LYS A 56 1.76 20.34 20.74
C LYS A 56 0.94 19.12 20.37
N TYR A 57 -0.09 19.32 19.56
CA TYR A 57 -1.03 18.27 19.18
C TYR A 57 -0.94 18.02 17.67
N ILE A 58 -0.72 16.75 17.31
CA ILE A 58 -0.86 16.27 15.93
C ILE A 58 -2.35 16.05 15.68
N ASP A 59 -2.90 16.62 14.60
CA ASP A 59 -4.33 16.48 14.31
C ASP A 59 -4.74 15.01 14.14
N LEU A 60 -4.07 14.28 13.25
CA LEU A 60 -4.30 12.86 13.04
C LEU A 60 -2.97 12.10 12.85
N LEU A 61 -2.92 10.88 13.38
CA LEU A 61 -1.90 9.88 13.08
C LEU A 61 -2.55 8.68 12.41
N ALA A 62 -1.90 8.19 11.36
CA ALA A 62 -2.31 6.97 10.68
C ALA A 62 -1.14 5.99 10.52
N MET A 63 -1.47 4.76 10.15
CA MET A 63 -0.53 3.69 9.84
C MET A 63 -0.92 3.05 8.50
N ASP A 64 0.06 2.75 7.65
CA ASP A 64 -0.13 1.92 6.46
C ASP A 64 0.16 0.43 6.74
N ALA A 65 -0.13 -0.43 5.77
CA ALA A 65 0.10 -1.87 5.90
C ALA A 65 1.58 -2.28 6.06
N ASN A 66 2.53 -1.38 5.78
CA ASN A 66 3.96 -1.62 5.96
C ASN A 66 4.45 -1.17 7.35
N GLY A 67 3.56 -0.67 8.21
CA GLY A 67 3.90 -0.14 9.53
C GLY A 67 4.44 1.29 9.49
N SER A 68 4.36 1.97 8.35
CA SER A 68 4.81 3.37 8.24
C SER A 68 3.82 4.29 8.94
N ILE A 69 4.33 5.26 9.68
CA ILE A 69 3.49 6.24 10.40
C ILE A 69 3.25 7.47 9.52
N ILE A 70 1.99 7.87 9.38
CA ILE A 70 1.60 9.04 8.60
C ILE A 70 1.16 10.14 9.57
N VAL A 71 1.93 11.23 9.57
CA VAL A 71 1.63 12.47 10.30
C VAL A 71 0.73 13.32 9.41
N ILE A 72 -0.49 13.57 9.86
CA ILE A 72 -1.50 14.29 9.08
C ILE A 72 -1.85 15.58 9.84
N GLU A 73 -1.59 16.72 9.20
CA GLU A 73 -1.91 18.04 9.75
C GLU A 73 -2.93 18.75 8.86
N LEU A 74 -4.02 19.23 9.46
CA LEU A 74 -5.01 20.04 8.77
C LEU A 74 -4.60 21.52 8.86
N LYS A 75 -4.57 22.20 7.71
CA LYS A 75 -4.13 23.60 7.61
C LYS A 75 -5.19 24.55 8.19
N ARG A 76 -5.18 24.76 9.51
CA ARG A 76 -6.09 25.66 10.23
C ARG A 76 -5.66 27.13 10.20
N GLN A 77 -6.15 27.95 9.27
CA GLN A 77 -5.81 29.39 9.15
C GLN A 77 -4.29 29.71 9.23
N LYS A 78 -3.43 28.72 8.95
CA LYS A 78 -1.97 28.80 9.10
C LYS A 78 -1.33 29.25 7.81
N THR A 79 -0.22 29.97 7.93
CA THR A 79 0.60 30.25 6.76
C THR A 79 1.24 28.95 6.22
N PRO A 80 1.57 28.90 4.92
CA PRO A 80 2.32 27.80 4.30
C PRO A 80 3.53 27.32 5.07
N ARG A 81 4.27 28.28 5.63
CA ARG A 81 5.51 28.01 6.36
C ARG A 81 5.22 27.37 7.71
N GLU A 82 4.16 27.81 8.38
CA GLU A 82 3.76 27.27 9.69
C GLU A 82 3.31 25.82 9.57
N VAL A 83 2.46 25.49 8.59
CA VAL A 83 1.94 24.13 8.47
C VAL A 83 3.04 23.14 8.11
N VAL A 84 3.94 23.49 7.19
CA VAL A 84 5.09 22.64 6.83
C VAL A 84 6.08 22.51 7.99
N ALA A 85 6.38 23.60 8.70
CA ALA A 85 7.25 23.54 9.87
C ALA A 85 6.68 22.64 10.97
N GLN A 86 5.35 22.67 11.18
CA GLN A 86 4.68 21.83 12.17
C GLN A 86 4.75 20.35 11.81
N VAL A 87 4.43 19.95 10.57
CA VAL A 87 4.54 18.53 10.21
C VAL A 87 5.98 18.01 10.33
N ILE A 88 6.98 18.85 10.06
CA ILE A 88 8.39 18.50 10.26
C ILE A 88 8.71 18.33 11.76
N ASP A 89 8.25 19.26 12.60
CA ASP A 89 8.41 19.19 14.06
C ASP A 89 7.77 17.91 14.63
N TYR A 90 6.55 17.61 14.20
CA TYR A 90 5.83 16.40 14.60
C TYR A 90 6.50 15.13 14.09
N ALA A 91 6.96 15.11 12.85
CA ALA A 91 7.72 13.97 12.32
C ALA A 91 8.99 13.70 13.12
N SER A 92 9.68 14.76 13.60
CA SER A 92 10.86 14.62 14.45
C SER A 92 10.57 13.96 15.80
N TRP A 93 9.36 14.14 16.33
CA TRP A 93 8.89 13.45 17.52
C TRP A 93 8.51 12.00 17.19
N VAL A 94 7.70 11.79 16.13
CA VAL A 94 7.23 10.47 15.70
C VAL A 94 8.38 9.50 15.41
N THR A 95 9.48 9.96 14.83
CA THR A 95 10.65 9.09 14.55
C THR A 95 11.28 8.44 15.77
N ASN A 96 11.03 8.98 16.97
CA ASN A 96 11.61 8.49 18.20
C ASN A 96 10.63 7.63 19.02
N LEU A 97 9.40 7.44 18.53
CA LEU A 97 8.41 6.60 19.20
C LEU A 97 8.79 5.12 19.07
N SER A 98 8.80 4.45 20.22
CA SER A 98 8.85 2.99 20.32
C SER A 98 7.51 2.35 19.96
N ASP A 99 7.54 1.06 19.63
CA ASP A 99 6.34 0.26 19.35
C ASP A 99 5.33 0.35 20.50
N SER A 100 5.79 0.31 21.76
CA SER A 100 4.93 0.44 22.94
C SER A 100 4.25 1.81 23.02
N GLU A 101 4.94 2.90 22.69
CA GLU A 101 4.34 4.23 22.71
C GLU A 101 3.29 4.39 21.60
N ILE A 102 3.49 3.77 20.44
CA ILE A 102 2.51 3.76 19.34
C ILE A 102 1.28 2.96 19.73
N VAL A 103 1.46 1.82 20.39
CA VAL A 103 0.36 1.05 20.97
C VAL A 103 -0.40 1.87 22.00
N ASP A 104 0.29 2.59 22.89
CA ASP A 104 -0.35 3.43 23.90
C ASP A 104 -1.15 4.58 23.29
N ILE A 105 -0.63 5.23 22.24
CA ILE A 105 -1.36 6.23 21.45
C ILE A 105 -2.66 5.63 20.90
N TYR A 106 -2.60 4.44 20.30
CA TYR A 106 -3.78 3.75 19.80
C TYR A 106 -4.77 3.41 20.90
N LEU A 107 -4.31 2.90 22.04
CA LEU A 107 -5.16 2.53 23.17
C LEU A 107 -5.88 3.74 23.75
N GLU A 108 -5.21 4.89 23.85
CA GLU A 108 -5.85 6.15 24.27
C GLU A 108 -6.91 6.60 23.25
N PHE A 109 -6.56 6.56 21.96
CA PHE A 109 -7.44 6.91 20.86
C PHE A 109 -8.70 6.02 20.82
N ALA A 110 -8.54 4.70 20.87
CA ALA A 110 -9.64 3.74 20.82
C ALA A 110 -10.61 3.92 21.99
N ARG A 111 -10.08 4.18 23.19
CA ARG A 111 -10.89 4.46 24.39
C ARG A 111 -11.63 5.79 24.29
N ARG A 112 -10.95 6.86 23.87
CA ARG A 112 -11.51 8.21 23.81
C ARG A 112 -12.64 8.33 22.77
N TYR A 113 -12.47 7.69 21.62
CA TYR A 113 -13.39 7.81 20.49
C TYR A 113 -14.31 6.60 20.29
N GLY A 114 -14.30 5.61 21.20
CA GLY A 114 -15.21 4.47 21.15
C GLY A 114 -14.99 3.56 19.94
N ILE A 115 -13.75 3.39 19.49
CA ILE A 115 -13.41 2.57 18.32
C ILE A 115 -13.71 1.11 18.61
N LYS A 116 -14.36 0.40 17.69
CA LYS A 116 -14.76 -1.01 17.89
C LYS A 116 -13.59 -1.91 18.29
N SER A 117 -12.47 -1.82 17.58
CA SER A 117 -11.27 -2.61 17.84
C SER A 117 -10.42 -1.93 18.91
N GLN A 118 -10.34 -2.53 20.09
CA GLN A 118 -9.75 -1.89 21.27
C GLN A 118 -8.22 -2.06 21.36
N THR A 119 -7.60 -2.87 20.51
CA THR A 119 -6.14 -3.04 20.41
C THR A 119 -5.65 -2.72 19.00
N LEU A 120 -4.41 -2.25 18.90
CA LEU A 120 -3.80 -1.90 17.62
C LEU A 120 -3.69 -3.14 16.72
N ASP A 121 -3.28 -4.29 17.26
CA ASP A 121 -3.22 -5.57 16.54
C ASP A 121 -4.57 -5.96 15.92
N ALA A 122 -5.67 -5.83 16.67
CA ALA A 122 -7.00 -6.19 16.19
C ALA A 122 -7.46 -5.24 15.08
N ALA A 123 -7.22 -3.93 15.25
CA ALA A 123 -7.59 -2.93 14.25
C ALA A 123 -6.75 -3.04 12.98
N PHE A 124 -5.46 -3.33 13.13
CA PHE A 124 -4.54 -3.58 12.02
C PHE A 124 -4.95 -4.83 11.24
N TYR A 125 -5.25 -5.93 11.94
CA TYR A 125 -5.75 -7.15 11.31
C TYR A 125 -7.12 -6.96 10.64
N GLU A 126 -8.05 -6.24 11.26
CA GLU A 126 -9.37 -5.93 10.67
C GLU A 126 -9.23 -5.08 9.40
N LYS A 127 -8.27 -4.13 9.38
CA LYS A 127 -8.03 -3.23 8.25
C LYS A 127 -7.29 -3.91 7.09
N PHE A 128 -6.24 -4.65 7.40
CA PHE A 128 -5.27 -5.14 6.41
C PHE A 128 -5.30 -6.66 6.22
N GLY A 129 -5.96 -7.41 7.10
CA GLY A 129 -6.00 -8.88 7.07
C GLY A 129 -4.71 -9.56 7.54
N ILE A 130 -3.77 -8.80 8.12
CA ILE A 130 -2.41 -9.23 8.45
C ILE A 130 -2.15 -9.03 9.96
N PRO A 131 -1.49 -9.97 10.67
CA PRO A 131 -1.08 -9.75 12.05
C PRO A 131 -0.01 -8.65 12.15
N LEU A 132 -0.18 -7.72 13.09
CA LEU A 132 0.80 -6.64 13.32
C LEU A 132 2.18 -7.16 13.72
N SER A 133 2.26 -8.34 14.37
CA SER A 133 3.52 -8.99 14.77
C SER A 133 4.47 -9.29 13.62
N ASP A 134 3.96 -9.36 12.39
CA ASP A 134 4.74 -9.66 11.20
C ASP A 134 5.27 -8.39 10.50
N ILE A 135 4.97 -7.22 11.08
CA ILE A 135 5.27 -5.89 10.52
C ILE A 135 6.21 -5.14 11.46
N SER A 136 7.25 -4.54 10.89
CA SER A 136 8.11 -3.61 11.63
C SER A 136 7.46 -2.23 11.67
N ILE A 137 7.13 -1.76 12.87
CA ILE A 137 6.40 -0.49 13.06
C ILE A 137 7.39 0.67 13.07
N ASN A 138 6.98 1.81 12.52
CA ASN A 138 7.69 3.09 12.57
C ASN A 138 9.10 3.08 11.97
N GLU A 139 9.41 2.09 11.12
CA GLU A 139 10.66 2.11 10.38
C GLU A 139 10.69 3.28 9.38
N SER A 140 9.54 3.75 8.89
CA SER A 140 9.43 4.93 8.04
C SER A 140 8.22 5.79 8.40
N HIS A 141 8.23 7.06 7.99
CA HIS A 141 7.10 7.95 8.18
C HIS A 141 6.88 8.87 6.97
N GLN A 142 5.65 9.37 6.89
CA GLN A 142 5.22 10.34 5.90
C GLN A 142 4.61 11.54 6.61
N MET A 143 4.73 12.72 5.99
CA MET A 143 4.04 13.93 6.41
C MET A 143 3.02 14.31 5.34
N VAL A 144 1.78 14.52 5.74
CA VAL A 144 0.69 14.89 4.84
C VAL A 144 0.04 16.16 5.37
N VAL A 145 0.07 17.20 4.55
CA VAL A 145 -0.64 18.45 4.79
C VAL A 145 -2.00 18.38 4.10
N VAL A 146 -3.08 18.55 4.87
CA VAL A 146 -4.44 18.60 4.35
C VAL A 146 -4.91 20.06 4.32
N ALA A 147 -5.29 20.56 3.14
CA ALA A 147 -5.68 21.96 2.96
C ALA A 147 -6.87 22.13 2.01
N THR A 148 -7.58 23.25 2.07
CA THR A 148 -8.60 23.61 1.07
C THR A 148 -7.98 24.18 -0.21
N GLU A 149 -6.81 24.78 -0.09
CA GLU A 149 -6.03 25.31 -1.20
C GLU A 149 -4.52 25.23 -0.90
N LEU A 150 -3.74 25.11 -1.98
CA LEU A 150 -2.29 25.21 -1.95
C LEU A 150 -1.88 26.47 -2.68
N ASP A 151 -1.28 27.41 -1.95
CA ASP A 151 -0.55 28.49 -2.59
C ASP A 151 0.78 27.99 -3.18
N ALA A 152 1.29 28.75 -4.14
CA ALA A 152 2.56 28.46 -4.83
C ALA A 152 3.76 28.36 -3.87
N SER A 153 3.69 28.97 -2.69
CA SER A 153 4.78 28.90 -1.72
C SER A 153 4.83 27.55 -1.01
N THR A 154 3.68 26.97 -0.68
CA THR A 154 3.56 25.62 -0.11
C THR A 154 4.03 24.58 -1.13
N GLU A 155 3.56 24.68 -2.38
CA GLU A 155 3.98 23.80 -3.49
C GLU A 155 5.51 23.82 -3.65
N ARG A 156 6.12 25.02 -3.71
CA ARG A 156 7.56 25.17 -3.84
C ARG A 156 8.34 24.55 -2.68
N ILE A 157 7.86 24.71 -1.44
CA ILE A 157 8.54 24.14 -0.26
C ILE A 157 8.45 22.63 -0.27
N ILE A 158 7.26 22.06 -0.53
CA ILE A 158 7.05 20.61 -0.58
C ILE A 158 7.91 19.98 -1.67
N ASN A 159 7.93 20.56 -2.88
CA ASN A 159 8.79 20.07 -3.97
C ASN A 159 10.27 20.14 -3.58
N TYR A 160 10.74 21.24 -2.98
CA TYR A 160 12.13 21.35 -2.54
C TYR A 160 12.52 20.26 -1.52
N LEU A 161 11.67 20.04 -0.51
CA LEU A 161 11.89 19.02 0.52
C LEU A 161 11.95 17.61 -0.06
N ASN A 162 11.11 17.35 -1.06
CA ASN A 162 11.06 16.07 -1.75
C ASN A 162 12.27 15.87 -2.67
N ASP A 163 12.47 16.78 -3.61
CA ASP A 163 13.40 16.60 -4.73
C ASP A 163 14.87 16.72 -4.30
N TYR A 164 15.15 17.53 -3.28
CA TYR A 164 16.53 17.84 -2.86
C TYR A 164 16.89 17.36 -1.45
N ALA A 165 15.92 17.28 -0.54
CA ALA A 165 16.18 16.85 0.84
C ALA A 165 15.73 15.41 1.12
N ASN A 166 15.04 14.76 0.17
CA ASN A 166 14.45 13.42 0.33
C ASN A 166 13.56 13.30 1.58
N ILE A 167 12.83 14.37 1.89
CA ILE A 167 11.89 14.45 3.02
C ILE A 167 10.48 14.22 2.45
N SER A 168 9.88 13.09 2.81
CA SER A 168 8.54 12.66 2.36
C SER A 168 7.43 13.53 2.95
N VAL A 169 7.20 14.70 2.35
CA VAL A 169 6.05 15.57 2.61
C VAL A 169 5.14 15.55 1.39
N ASN A 170 3.84 15.39 1.57
CA ASN A 170 2.87 15.53 0.50
C ASN A 170 1.73 16.42 0.96
N ALA A 171 0.90 16.86 0.02
CA ALA A 171 -0.30 17.60 0.31
C ALA A 171 -1.51 16.99 -0.40
N LEU A 172 -2.61 16.94 0.35
CA LEU A 172 -3.94 16.59 -0.14
C LEU A 172 -4.80 17.84 -0.05
N PHE A 173 -5.32 18.30 -1.18
CA PHE A 173 -6.18 19.47 -1.22
C PHE A 173 -7.63 19.10 -1.52
N PHE A 174 -8.52 19.76 -0.80
CA PHE A 174 -9.96 19.53 -0.82
C PHE A 174 -10.73 20.73 -1.33
N LYS A 175 -11.76 20.47 -2.12
CA LYS A 175 -12.70 21.51 -2.54
C LYS A 175 -14.13 21.05 -2.26
N ALA A 176 -14.86 21.86 -1.49
CA ALA A 176 -16.27 21.63 -1.24
C ALA A 176 -17.13 22.25 -2.35
N PHE A 177 -18.23 21.58 -2.66
CA PHE A 177 -19.24 22.04 -3.59
C PHE A 177 -20.62 21.82 -2.99
N HIS A 178 -21.58 22.67 -3.37
CA HIS A 178 -22.95 22.56 -2.91
C HIS A 178 -23.91 22.55 -4.10
N ASP A 179 -24.87 21.61 -4.09
CA ASP A 179 -25.97 21.55 -5.06
C ASP A 179 -27.26 21.08 -4.37
N ASN A 180 -28.33 21.87 -4.45
CA ASN A 180 -29.67 21.50 -3.99
C ASN A 180 -29.73 20.90 -2.56
N GLY A 181 -28.96 21.45 -1.62
CA GLY A 181 -28.90 20.98 -0.23
C GLY A 181 -27.88 19.86 0.02
N ASN A 182 -27.29 19.29 -1.03
CA ASN A 182 -26.23 18.29 -0.92
C ASN A 182 -24.85 18.96 -0.90
N HIS A 183 -23.94 18.35 -0.13
CA HIS A 183 -22.56 18.77 -0.02
C HIS A 183 -21.67 17.70 -0.66
N TYR A 184 -20.72 18.13 -1.49
CA TYR A 184 -19.79 17.27 -2.20
C TYR A 184 -18.37 17.68 -1.86
N LEU A 185 -17.46 16.71 -1.83
CA LEU A 185 -16.06 16.91 -1.56
C LEU A 185 -15.24 16.35 -2.72
N SER A 186 -14.47 17.21 -3.40
CA SER A 186 -13.42 16.79 -4.32
C SER A 186 -12.08 16.79 -3.59
N ARG A 187 -11.18 15.90 -3.99
CA ARG A 187 -9.82 15.81 -3.46
C ARG A 187 -8.82 15.50 -4.56
N ALA A 188 -7.59 15.98 -4.40
CA ALA A 188 -6.49 15.54 -5.25
C ALA A 188 -5.16 15.72 -4.51
N TRP A 189 -4.22 14.87 -4.89
CA TRP A 189 -2.89 14.83 -4.33
C TRP A 189 -1.97 15.74 -5.14
N MET A 190 -1.02 16.37 -4.44
CA MET A 190 0.05 17.14 -5.10
C MET A 190 1.07 16.20 -5.75
N ILE A 191 1.49 15.16 -5.05
CA ILE A 191 2.36 14.07 -5.52
C ILE A 191 1.57 12.77 -5.38
N ASP A 192 1.72 11.82 -6.30
CA ASP A 192 1.04 10.51 -6.16
C ASP A 192 1.40 9.88 -4.79
N PRO A 193 0.42 9.45 -3.98
CA PRO A 193 0.68 8.83 -2.69
C PRO A 193 1.62 7.63 -2.76
N GLN A 194 1.57 6.85 -3.84
CA GLN A 194 2.44 5.70 -4.04
C GLN A 194 3.89 6.15 -4.22
N GLU A 195 4.12 7.18 -5.04
CA GLU A 195 5.45 7.75 -5.24
C GLU A 195 6.02 8.31 -3.93
N ASN A 196 5.21 9.02 -3.15
CA ASN A 196 5.64 9.58 -1.88
C ASN A 196 5.95 8.47 -0.84
N GLN A 197 5.15 7.40 -0.82
CA GLN A 197 5.42 6.23 0.02
C GLN A 197 6.74 5.54 -0.37
N GLU A 198 7.01 5.39 -1.67
CA GLU A 198 8.27 4.83 -2.14
C GLU A 198 9.48 5.68 -1.69
N ARG A 199 9.36 7.01 -1.72
CA ARG A 199 10.41 7.94 -1.24
C ARG A 199 10.62 7.82 0.26
N ALA A 200 9.54 7.75 1.05
CA ALA A 200 9.61 7.57 2.51
C ALA A 200 10.40 6.30 2.91
N VAL A 201 10.12 5.19 2.23
CA VAL A 201 10.80 3.91 2.48
C VAL A 201 12.27 3.94 2.06
N ALA A 202 12.61 4.68 0.99
CA ALA A 202 13.99 4.79 0.51
C ALA A 202 14.93 5.57 1.46
N ARG A 203 14.39 6.43 2.33
CA ARG A 203 15.17 7.33 3.20
C ARG A 203 15.99 6.62 4.29
N ASN A 204 15.57 5.44 4.75
CA ASN A 204 16.13 4.79 5.93
C ASN A 204 17.38 3.94 5.68
N GLY A 205 18.19 4.25 4.67
CA GLY A 205 19.42 3.48 4.40
C GLY A 205 19.16 2.01 4.09
N LYS A 206 17.99 1.74 3.52
CA LYS A 206 17.59 0.45 2.97
C LYS A 206 18.18 0.41 1.55
N GLU A 207 19.04 -0.57 1.25
CA GLU A 207 19.74 -0.68 -0.04
C GLU A 207 18.83 -0.32 -1.22
N SER A 208 19.39 0.35 -2.24
CA SER A 208 18.69 0.56 -3.51
C SER A 208 18.10 -0.77 -3.95
N TRP A 209 16.79 -0.79 -4.25
CA TRP A 209 16.10 -1.98 -4.71
C TRP A 209 16.93 -2.68 -5.79
N ASN A 210 17.24 -3.96 -5.59
CA ASN A 210 18.14 -4.73 -6.45
C ASN A 210 17.54 -5.10 -7.82
N GLY A 211 16.34 -4.60 -8.15
CA GLY A 211 15.63 -4.89 -9.40
C GLY A 211 14.87 -6.21 -9.39
N GLU A 212 14.85 -6.94 -8.26
CA GLU A 212 14.24 -8.27 -8.15
C GLU A 212 13.04 -8.25 -7.18
N PHE A 213 11.99 -9.00 -7.52
CA PHE A 213 10.72 -9.01 -6.80
C PHE A 213 10.59 -10.25 -5.92
N TYR A 214 9.98 -10.06 -4.76
CA TYR A 214 9.51 -11.15 -3.92
C TYR A 214 8.06 -11.47 -4.29
N VAL A 215 7.73 -12.76 -4.32
CA VAL A 215 6.38 -13.28 -4.54
C VAL A 215 6.01 -14.25 -3.42
N SER A 216 4.89 -13.99 -2.74
CA SER A 216 4.24 -14.97 -1.86
C SER A 216 3.17 -15.73 -2.64
N PHE A 217 3.38 -17.02 -2.89
CA PHE A 217 2.48 -17.84 -3.70
C PHE A 217 1.22 -18.30 -2.94
N GLY A 218 1.21 -18.22 -1.61
CA GLY A 218 0.17 -18.82 -0.77
C GLY A 218 0.39 -20.33 -0.56
N ASP A 219 0.06 -20.82 0.63
CA ASP A 219 0.18 -22.24 0.97
C ASP A 219 -0.95 -23.09 0.36
N ASP A 220 -2.06 -22.46 0.02
CA ASP A 220 -3.32 -23.01 -0.49
C ASP A 220 -3.46 -23.04 -2.04
N ARG A 221 -2.48 -22.52 -2.78
CA ARG A 221 -2.49 -22.51 -4.26
C ARG A 221 -1.74 -23.71 -4.86
N PRO A 222 -2.14 -24.21 -6.04
CA PRO A 222 -1.55 -25.41 -6.64
C PRO A 222 -0.18 -25.11 -7.27
N TRP A 223 0.88 -25.20 -6.47
CA TRP A 223 2.24 -24.88 -6.90
C TRP A 223 2.70 -25.73 -8.08
N GLU A 224 2.39 -27.03 -8.11
CA GLU A 224 2.81 -27.89 -9.22
C GLU A 224 2.15 -27.49 -10.56
N VAL A 225 0.93 -26.97 -10.52
CA VAL A 225 0.25 -26.42 -11.70
C VAL A 225 0.95 -25.13 -12.15
N ALA A 226 1.25 -24.22 -11.23
CA ALA A 226 2.01 -22.99 -11.54
C ALA A 226 3.41 -23.27 -12.10
N ARG A 227 4.09 -24.26 -11.54
CA ARG A 227 5.38 -24.75 -12.01
C ARG A 227 5.29 -25.32 -13.43
N GLN A 228 4.25 -26.12 -13.73
CA GLN A 228 4.06 -26.72 -15.04
C GLN A 228 3.70 -25.70 -16.12
N TYR A 229 2.79 -24.77 -15.83
CA TYR A 229 2.22 -23.87 -16.84
C TYR A 229 2.84 -22.46 -16.85
N GLY A 230 3.70 -22.13 -15.89
CA GLY A 230 4.44 -20.88 -15.90
C GLY A 230 3.61 -19.68 -15.48
N PHE A 231 3.19 -19.62 -14.21
CA PHE A 231 2.51 -18.43 -13.67
C PHE A 231 2.73 -18.26 -12.18
N ILE A 232 2.56 -17.03 -11.69
CA ILE A 232 2.26 -16.75 -10.29
C ILE A 232 0.80 -16.29 -10.19
N ALA A 233 0.22 -16.38 -8.99
CA ALA A 233 -1.19 -16.09 -8.80
C ALA A 233 -1.45 -15.31 -7.51
N GLY A 234 -2.53 -14.53 -7.51
CA GLY A 234 -3.00 -13.75 -6.38
C GLY A 234 -4.45 -13.32 -6.58
N GLY A 235 -5.27 -13.53 -5.57
CA GLY A 235 -6.71 -13.32 -5.63
C GLY A 235 -7.39 -13.58 -4.29
N GLY A 236 -8.72 -13.65 -4.29
CA GLY A 236 -9.54 -13.82 -3.09
C GLY A 236 -9.89 -12.51 -2.36
N ALA A 237 -9.15 -11.43 -2.62
CA ALA A 237 -9.49 -10.04 -2.29
C ALA A 237 -8.69 -9.07 -3.18
N SER A 238 -9.20 -7.84 -3.32
CA SER A 238 -8.56 -6.79 -4.14
C SER A 238 -7.14 -6.45 -3.67
N TRP A 239 -6.86 -6.56 -2.36
CA TRP A 239 -5.52 -6.42 -1.79
C TRP A 239 -4.47 -7.34 -2.44
N TYR A 240 -4.77 -8.64 -2.53
CA TYR A 240 -3.84 -9.64 -3.07
C TYR A 240 -3.59 -9.44 -4.56
N SER A 241 -4.65 -9.24 -5.32
CA SER A 241 -4.57 -9.08 -6.77
C SER A 241 -3.94 -7.75 -7.20
N ASN A 242 -4.09 -6.67 -6.41
CA ASN A 242 -3.52 -5.37 -6.75
C ASN A 242 -1.99 -5.37 -6.74
N THR A 243 -1.34 -6.09 -5.83
CA THR A 243 0.14 -6.11 -5.80
C THR A 243 0.76 -6.74 -7.05
N LEU A 244 0.03 -7.62 -7.75
CA LEU A 244 0.48 -8.19 -9.03
C LEU A 244 0.67 -7.15 -10.14
N SER A 245 0.00 -5.98 -10.07
CA SER A 245 0.18 -4.91 -11.08
C SER A 245 1.56 -4.24 -11.02
N MET A 246 2.34 -4.52 -9.96
CA MET A 246 3.73 -4.05 -9.83
C MET A 246 4.69 -4.73 -10.82
N LEU A 247 4.26 -5.84 -11.44
CA LEU A 247 5.08 -6.64 -12.34
C LEU A 247 4.87 -6.24 -13.80
N SER A 248 5.99 -6.14 -14.51
CA SER A 248 6.04 -5.93 -15.95
C SER A 248 6.93 -6.97 -16.62
N GLU A 249 6.77 -7.15 -17.92
CA GLU A 249 7.63 -8.04 -18.71
C GLU A 249 9.12 -7.80 -18.45
N GLY A 250 9.87 -8.88 -18.30
CA GLY A 250 11.30 -8.84 -17.99
C GLY A 250 11.62 -8.71 -16.49
N ASN A 251 10.64 -8.46 -15.62
CA ASN A 251 10.88 -8.46 -14.17
C ASN A 251 11.21 -9.86 -13.66
N ARG A 252 12.23 -9.95 -12.79
CA ARG A 252 12.60 -11.20 -12.13
C ARG A 252 11.84 -11.36 -10.81
N VAL A 253 11.22 -12.51 -10.60
CA VAL A 253 10.43 -12.84 -9.41
C VAL A 253 11.00 -14.05 -8.68
N TRP A 254 11.09 -13.99 -7.36
CA TRP A 254 11.40 -15.13 -6.49
C TRP A 254 10.18 -15.53 -5.70
N VAL A 255 9.83 -16.81 -5.79
CA VAL A 255 8.58 -17.33 -5.27
C VAL A 255 8.83 -18.08 -3.97
N ASN A 256 8.12 -17.67 -2.94
CA ASN A 256 8.10 -18.28 -1.63
C ASN A 256 6.68 -18.75 -1.28
N ILE A 257 6.59 -19.96 -0.76
CA ILE A 257 5.35 -20.49 -0.18
C ILE A 257 5.43 -20.26 1.34
N PRO A 258 4.50 -19.51 1.94
CA PRO A 258 4.47 -19.27 3.39
C PRO A 258 4.59 -20.58 4.18
N LYS A 259 5.40 -20.56 5.26
CA LYS A 259 5.70 -21.71 6.13
C LYS A 259 6.39 -22.91 5.45
N THR A 260 6.70 -22.83 4.15
CA THR A 260 7.40 -23.88 3.40
C THR A 260 8.78 -23.44 2.95
N GLY A 261 8.90 -22.27 2.30
CA GLY A 261 10.16 -21.73 1.80
C GLY A 261 10.12 -21.31 0.34
N TYR A 262 11.28 -20.97 -0.21
CA TYR A 262 11.45 -20.54 -1.59
C TYR A 262 11.43 -21.75 -2.54
N VAL A 263 10.63 -21.65 -3.59
CA VAL A 263 10.35 -22.76 -4.51
C VAL A 263 10.72 -22.48 -5.97
N GLY A 264 10.98 -21.22 -6.33
CA GLY A 264 11.44 -20.94 -7.68
C GLY A 264 11.81 -19.49 -7.94
N VAL A 265 12.39 -19.28 -9.11
CA VAL A 265 12.69 -17.97 -9.69
C VAL A 265 12.30 -17.98 -11.16
N GLY A 266 11.75 -16.87 -11.65
CA GLY A 266 11.33 -16.74 -13.03
C GLY A 266 11.33 -15.31 -13.54
N ILE A 267 11.14 -15.16 -14.84
CA ILE A 267 11.01 -13.87 -15.53
C ILE A 267 9.55 -13.70 -15.98
N VAL A 268 8.96 -12.57 -15.64
CA VAL A 268 7.60 -12.20 -16.06
C VAL A 268 7.55 -12.05 -17.59
N THR A 269 6.55 -12.66 -18.22
CA THR A 269 6.39 -12.68 -19.69
C THR A 269 5.12 -12.01 -20.19
N GLY A 270 4.35 -11.39 -19.30
CA GLY A 270 3.12 -10.68 -19.65
C GLY A 270 2.49 -10.01 -18.44
N GLU A 271 1.48 -9.19 -18.69
CA GLU A 271 0.77 -8.45 -17.65
C GLU A 271 -0.17 -9.32 -16.80
N ARG A 272 -0.60 -8.78 -15.66
CA ARG A 272 -1.64 -9.38 -14.83
C ARG A 272 -2.93 -9.54 -15.62
N CYS A 273 -3.50 -10.74 -15.56
CA CYS A 273 -4.75 -11.10 -16.24
C CYS A 273 -5.62 -11.97 -15.33
N ARG A 274 -6.93 -12.00 -15.57
CA ARG A 274 -7.80 -12.92 -14.82
C ARG A 274 -7.53 -14.36 -15.24
N ALA A 275 -7.61 -15.29 -14.28
CA ALA A 275 -7.35 -16.72 -14.54
C ALA A 275 -8.34 -17.35 -15.54
N ASP A 276 -9.54 -16.78 -15.68
CA ASP A 276 -10.56 -17.19 -16.64
C ASP A 276 -10.37 -16.59 -18.05
N GLN A 277 -9.40 -15.69 -18.23
CA GLN A 277 -9.11 -15.01 -19.49
C GLN A 277 -7.75 -15.38 -20.07
N TYR A 278 -6.76 -15.66 -19.22
CA TYR A 278 -5.43 -16.05 -19.70
C TYR A 278 -5.46 -17.41 -20.38
N GLN A 279 -4.86 -17.51 -21.56
CA GLN A 279 -4.80 -18.74 -22.34
C GLN A 279 -3.38 -19.29 -22.34
N PHE A 280 -3.23 -20.53 -21.89
CA PHE A 280 -2.00 -21.30 -21.95
C PHE A 280 -1.95 -22.09 -23.26
N ASP A 281 -0.78 -22.13 -23.90
CA ASP A 281 -0.54 -23.00 -25.04
C ASP A 281 -0.49 -24.46 -24.58
N THR A 282 -1.43 -25.28 -25.05
CA THR A 282 -1.46 -26.72 -24.77
C THR A 282 -1.41 -27.53 -26.06
N PRO A 283 -1.03 -28.83 -26.01
CA PRO A 283 -1.05 -29.70 -27.19
C PRO A 283 -2.42 -29.78 -27.89
N ASP A 284 -3.51 -29.53 -27.15
CA ASP A 284 -4.88 -29.53 -27.66
C ASP A 284 -5.37 -28.13 -28.09
N GLY A 285 -4.48 -27.14 -28.17
CA GLY A 285 -4.78 -25.74 -28.43
C GLY A 285 -4.83 -24.85 -27.17
N PRO A 286 -5.06 -23.53 -27.34
CA PRO A 286 -5.10 -22.59 -26.22
C PRO A 286 -6.22 -22.92 -25.22
N LYS A 287 -5.89 -23.00 -23.92
CA LYS A 287 -6.85 -23.29 -22.85
C LYS A 287 -6.65 -22.36 -21.66
N THR A 288 -7.75 -21.95 -21.02
CA THR A 288 -7.70 -21.20 -19.76
C THR A 288 -7.47 -22.12 -18.57
N LEU A 289 -7.11 -21.57 -17.41
CA LEU A 289 -6.87 -22.38 -16.20
C LEU A 289 -8.11 -23.20 -15.80
N THR A 290 -9.31 -22.64 -16.03
CA THR A 290 -10.61 -23.30 -15.80
C THR A 290 -10.91 -24.46 -16.76
N GLN A 291 -10.24 -24.51 -17.92
CA GLN A 291 -10.42 -25.56 -18.94
C GLN A 291 -9.36 -26.67 -18.82
N LEU A 292 -8.31 -26.45 -18.04
CA LEU A 292 -7.26 -27.44 -17.80
C LEU A 292 -7.76 -28.52 -16.83
N LYS A 293 -7.35 -29.78 -17.09
CA LYS A 293 -7.54 -30.86 -16.12
C LYS A 293 -6.44 -30.75 -15.06
N LEU A 294 -6.76 -30.12 -13.94
CA LEU A 294 -5.85 -29.99 -12.82
C LEU A 294 -5.82 -31.29 -11.99
N HIS A 295 -4.63 -31.69 -11.56
CA HIS A 295 -4.43 -32.87 -10.70
C HIS A 295 -4.70 -32.58 -9.21
N GLU A 296 -4.86 -31.30 -8.86
CA GLU A 296 -5.11 -30.82 -7.50
C GLU A 296 -6.28 -29.83 -7.52
N ASN A 297 -6.99 -29.72 -6.40
CA ASN A 297 -8.10 -28.78 -6.26
C ASN A 297 -7.56 -27.34 -6.17
N TYR A 298 -8.20 -26.40 -6.87
CA TYR A 298 -7.82 -24.99 -6.82
C TYR A 298 -9.04 -24.16 -6.42
N GLU A 299 -9.21 -23.99 -5.11
CA GLU A 299 -10.42 -23.40 -4.52
C GLU A 299 -10.66 -21.94 -4.91
N HIS A 300 -9.60 -21.20 -5.21
CA HIS A 300 -9.69 -19.80 -5.63
C HIS A 300 -10.18 -19.61 -7.08
N LEU A 301 -10.22 -20.67 -7.90
CA LEU A 301 -10.79 -20.60 -9.25
C LEU A 301 -12.32 -20.58 -9.18
N ASN A 302 -12.89 -19.39 -9.08
CA ASN A 302 -14.34 -19.17 -9.21
C ASN A 302 -14.65 -18.29 -10.43
N PRO A 303 -15.15 -18.87 -11.55
CA PRO A 303 -15.50 -18.12 -12.75
C PRO A 303 -16.60 -17.08 -12.54
N SER A 304 -17.43 -17.24 -11.50
CA SER A 304 -18.53 -16.34 -11.17
C SER A 304 -18.12 -15.24 -10.19
N ALA A 305 -16.84 -15.17 -9.80
CA ALA A 305 -16.34 -14.13 -8.90
C ALA A 305 -16.34 -12.75 -9.57
N ASP A 306 -16.73 -11.74 -8.78
CA ASP A 306 -16.56 -10.33 -9.16
C ASP A 306 -15.07 -9.97 -9.30
N ALA A 307 -14.78 -8.77 -9.83
CA ALA A 307 -13.41 -8.35 -10.08
C ALA A 307 -12.53 -8.28 -8.82
N ASP A 308 -13.13 -8.09 -7.64
CA ASP A 308 -12.43 -7.96 -6.36
C ASP A 308 -12.10 -9.32 -5.74
N LYS A 309 -12.86 -10.36 -6.05
CA LYS A 309 -12.67 -11.72 -5.53
C LYS A 309 -12.07 -12.70 -6.54
N ALA A 310 -11.98 -12.31 -7.80
CA ALA A 310 -11.41 -13.15 -8.85
C ALA A 310 -9.94 -13.49 -8.60
N GLU A 311 -9.52 -14.64 -9.11
CA GLU A 311 -8.12 -15.05 -9.15
C GLU A 311 -7.43 -14.43 -10.36
N TYR A 312 -6.29 -13.78 -10.12
CA TYR A 312 -5.46 -13.19 -11.16
C TYR A 312 -4.13 -13.91 -11.26
N LEU A 313 -3.62 -13.99 -12.48
CA LEU A 313 -2.35 -14.63 -12.83
C LEU A 313 -1.40 -13.59 -13.44
N VAL A 314 -0.12 -13.80 -13.24
CA VAL A 314 0.94 -13.15 -14.03
C VAL A 314 1.77 -14.28 -14.66
N PRO A 315 1.90 -14.31 -16.00
CA PRO A 315 2.65 -15.38 -16.65
C PRO A 315 4.16 -15.21 -16.45
N VAL A 316 4.82 -16.33 -16.20
CA VAL A 316 6.23 -16.39 -15.81
C VAL A 316 6.93 -17.52 -16.55
N LYS A 317 8.08 -17.20 -17.14
CA LYS A 317 9.05 -18.19 -17.59
C LYS A 317 9.98 -18.55 -16.44
N TRP A 318 9.88 -19.78 -15.96
CA TRP A 318 10.74 -20.27 -14.88
C TRP A 318 12.21 -20.38 -15.33
N LEU A 319 13.12 -19.87 -14.49
CA LEU A 319 14.56 -20.09 -14.60
C LEU A 319 14.98 -21.31 -13.75
N TYR A 320 14.38 -21.45 -12.58
CA TYR A 320 14.59 -22.58 -11.67
C TYR A 320 13.34 -22.81 -10.81
N THR A 321 13.00 -24.07 -10.57
CA THR A 321 11.88 -24.46 -9.67
C THR A 321 12.18 -25.78 -8.97
N VAL A 322 11.68 -25.92 -7.75
CA VAL A 322 11.63 -27.17 -6.98
C VAL A 322 10.19 -27.44 -6.56
N ASP A 323 9.88 -28.69 -6.20
CA ASP A 323 8.60 -28.99 -5.54
C ASP A 323 8.60 -28.48 -4.08
N ARG A 324 7.42 -28.54 -3.44
CA ARG A 324 7.24 -28.08 -2.04
C ARG A 324 8.15 -28.80 -1.04
N ALA A 325 8.48 -30.07 -1.26
CA ALA A 325 9.29 -30.85 -0.34
C ALA A 325 10.78 -30.46 -0.38
N HIS A 326 11.21 -29.89 -1.51
CA HIS A 326 12.58 -29.42 -1.74
C HIS A 326 12.71 -27.90 -1.65
N ALA A 327 11.70 -27.20 -1.11
CA ALA A 327 11.74 -25.76 -0.92
C ALA A 327 12.96 -25.34 -0.09
N PHE A 328 13.63 -24.28 -0.53
CA PHE A 328 14.79 -23.74 0.17
C PHE A 328 14.34 -22.86 1.33
N TRP A 329 14.81 -23.18 2.54
CA TRP A 329 14.53 -22.41 3.73
C TRP A 329 15.75 -22.35 4.65
N GLU A 330 16.04 -21.15 5.16
CA GLU A 330 17.05 -20.90 6.18
C GLU A 330 16.55 -19.78 7.12
N VAL A 331 17.06 -19.75 8.35
CA VAL A 331 16.78 -18.66 9.28
C VAL A 331 17.34 -17.36 8.71
N GLY A 332 16.53 -16.30 8.71
CA GLY A 332 16.95 -14.98 8.24
C GLY A 332 16.61 -14.68 6.78
N LEU A 333 16.01 -15.61 6.03
CA LEU A 333 15.47 -15.29 4.70
C LEU A 333 14.29 -14.33 4.81
N PHE A 334 14.15 -13.47 3.79
CA PHE A 334 13.07 -12.50 3.65
C PHE A 334 11.74 -13.22 3.40
N GLY A 335 10.67 -12.68 3.95
CA GLY A 335 9.30 -13.11 3.70
C GLY A 335 8.38 -11.91 3.82
N ASN A 336 7.29 -11.92 3.07
CA ASN A 336 6.28 -10.87 3.09
C ASN A 336 4.90 -11.51 2.80
N GLN A 337 3.83 -10.90 3.28
CA GLN A 337 2.48 -11.42 3.08
C GLN A 337 1.81 -10.89 1.80
N ASN A 338 2.32 -9.80 1.23
CA ASN A 338 1.90 -9.32 -0.09
C ASN A 338 2.21 -10.39 -1.15
N THR A 339 1.27 -10.59 -2.09
CA THR A 339 1.49 -11.50 -3.22
C THR A 339 2.73 -11.10 -4.00
N VAL A 340 2.95 -9.80 -4.21
CA VAL A 340 4.19 -9.26 -4.78
C VAL A 340 4.67 -8.09 -3.94
N CYS A 341 5.98 -7.99 -3.72
CA CYS A 341 6.57 -6.74 -3.22
C CYS A 341 7.94 -6.47 -3.85
N LYS A 342 8.38 -5.21 -3.72
CA LYS A 342 9.72 -4.71 -4.11
C LYS A 342 10.55 -4.46 -2.85
N PRO A 343 11.21 -5.48 -2.28
CA PRO A 343 11.84 -5.31 -0.98
C PRO A 343 13.09 -4.43 -1.10
N ARG A 344 13.23 -3.45 -0.21
CA ARG A 344 14.40 -2.56 -0.15
C ARG A 344 15.31 -2.88 1.05
N THR A 345 15.23 -4.09 1.61
CA THR A 345 15.92 -4.41 2.87
C THR A 345 17.25 -5.13 2.62
N PRO A 346 18.29 -4.95 3.45
CA PRO A 346 19.51 -5.76 3.37
C PRO A 346 19.22 -7.27 3.48
N LYS A 347 18.16 -7.62 4.23
CA LYS A 347 17.66 -8.99 4.36
C LYS A 347 17.23 -9.58 3.01
N TRP A 348 16.67 -8.76 2.12
CA TRP A 348 16.30 -9.18 0.77
C TRP A 348 17.52 -9.49 -0.09
N SER A 349 18.49 -8.58 -0.16
CA SER A 349 19.72 -8.82 -0.91
C SER A 349 20.47 -10.05 -0.40
N HIS A 350 20.51 -10.25 0.92
CA HIS A 350 21.03 -11.48 1.52
C HIS A 350 20.26 -12.71 1.05
N THR A 351 18.92 -12.65 1.04
CA THR A 351 18.06 -13.76 0.60
C THR A 351 18.30 -14.13 -0.86
N VAL A 352 18.31 -13.14 -1.75
CA VAL A 352 18.60 -13.35 -3.18
C VAL A 352 19.99 -13.97 -3.37
N ASN A 353 21.01 -13.47 -2.67
CA ASN A 353 22.36 -14.03 -2.75
C ASN A 353 22.43 -15.49 -2.26
N ARG A 354 21.72 -15.83 -1.16
CA ARG A 354 21.64 -17.20 -0.66
C ARG A 354 20.95 -18.13 -1.64
N LEU A 355 19.84 -17.69 -2.24
CA LEU A 355 19.10 -18.48 -3.24
C LEU A 355 19.93 -18.69 -4.51
N LYS A 356 20.62 -17.65 -4.99
CA LYS A 356 21.55 -17.75 -6.13
C LYS A 356 22.65 -18.79 -5.89
N GLN A 357 23.23 -18.78 -4.70
CA GLN A 357 24.23 -19.77 -4.29
C GLN A 357 23.65 -21.19 -4.17
N ALA A 358 22.45 -21.33 -3.58
CA ALA A 358 21.84 -22.63 -3.34
C ALA A 358 21.35 -23.30 -4.62
N TRP A 359 20.92 -22.51 -5.62
CA TRP A 359 20.35 -23.01 -6.87
C TRP A 359 21.29 -22.89 -8.08
N ASP A 360 22.51 -22.37 -7.87
CA ASP A 360 23.54 -22.19 -8.90
C ASP A 360 23.05 -21.35 -10.11
N ILE A 361 22.52 -20.16 -9.80
CA ILE A 361 21.93 -19.23 -10.78
C ILE A 361 22.47 -17.81 -10.60
N GLU A 362 22.59 -17.06 -11.70
CA GLU A 362 23.12 -15.68 -11.75
C GLU A 362 22.11 -14.59 -11.38
#